data_AF-H2C7K0-F1
#
_entry.id   AF-H2C7K0-F1
#
_cell.length_a   1.000
_cell.length_b   1.000
_cell.length_c   1.000
_cell.angle_alpha   90.00
_cell.angle_beta   90.00
_cell.angle_gamma   90.00
#
_symmetry.space_group_name_H-M   'P 1'
#
loop_
_entity.id
_entity.type
_entity.pdbx_description
1 polymer ?
#
loop_
_entity_poly.entity_id
_entity_poly.type
_entity_poly.pdbx_seq_one_letter_code
_entity_poly.pdbx_strand_id
1 'polypeptide(L)'
;MTIPTQIIMKKKVVLLVLSILILSWLPATLSATTTGNLTITYQRFESLYYVGGLMGEGGDSPTSLLMNSSIYYYVSNATYTSQYTGEDVQIQGSSTLYKLTVGSMREFQGNVTVSLTPDGRLTVMTQIPQLIRLIVNTSGMTELVWAGLLSGNGTIQTSAYVNGTGTLTLVFSNGTSLANISLPLKTGSFSYHETLTLNTVSARVIATFTRDVEVQQNFPRRYENEDEQVTFGNTTLAKQAGYNTTMAYFNGSLVPALVWKGEGRGLMQLGIRMLEVTGESYFQFETIEFFGVNGSAIGYVHSAYLSKENSRNGLFSSSLSSLAAGELKIVTGSFTPPKPEVETEVEIKGTPVMIIITNNASAESTANVNLSHPVFVQEHGKGHGAYLVEVSVNGTAQFFVVTPSGHVINVTVVKPENVSETTVNMSGNQYPAQKIVVNANGSILFNVTLLRNENVMVFKVVNGTMVPLNSTNYFVVNGRLVVYDDPSNVYYAVYGVSSSSTSSSTTSSTTPPSSGASSTSTSSVVYIGIGIVIVVIVALAIFLLRKR
;
A
#
# COMPACT_ATOMS: atom_id res chain seq x y z
N MET A 1 49.48 -44.63 20.02
CA MET A 1 48.01 -44.75 19.81
C MET A 1 47.58 -43.52 19.02
N THR A 2 47.64 -43.63 17.70
CA THR A 2 47.54 -42.52 16.74
C THR A 2 46.21 -42.66 16.00
N ILE A 3 45.30 -41.71 16.24
CA ILE A 3 44.03 -41.59 15.50
C ILE A 3 44.34 -40.82 14.20
N PRO A 4 43.86 -41.27 13.02
CA PRO A 4 44.26 -40.67 11.76
C PRO A 4 43.53 -39.36 11.48
N THR A 5 44.32 -38.31 11.22
CA THR A 5 43.93 -36.95 10.85
C THR A 5 43.47 -36.83 9.38
N GLN A 6 42.61 -37.74 8.91
CA GLN A 6 42.09 -37.76 7.53
C GLN A 6 40.56 -37.59 7.43
N ILE A 7 39.86 -37.51 8.56
CA ILE A 7 38.38 -37.43 8.58
C ILE A 7 37.85 -35.99 8.73
N ILE A 8 38.70 -35.03 9.12
CA ILE A 8 38.25 -33.67 9.46
C ILE A 8 38.16 -32.74 8.23
N MET A 9 38.92 -32.99 7.15
CA MET A 9 38.88 -32.15 5.94
C MET A 9 37.68 -32.43 5.02
N LYS A 10 37.11 -33.65 5.02
CA LYS A 10 35.96 -33.97 4.16
C LYS A 10 34.63 -33.35 4.64
N LYS A 11 34.46 -33.10 5.95
CA LYS A 11 33.22 -32.48 6.48
C LYS A 11 33.12 -30.98 6.19
N LYS A 12 34.24 -30.26 6.07
CA LYS A 12 34.22 -28.81 5.80
C LYS A 12 34.00 -28.47 4.32
N VAL A 13 34.46 -29.33 3.40
CA VAL A 13 34.22 -29.16 1.95
C VAL A 13 32.79 -29.57 1.59
N VAL A 14 32.23 -30.60 2.23
CA VAL A 14 30.82 -30.98 2.06
C VAL A 14 29.88 -29.90 2.60
N LEU A 15 30.21 -29.23 3.72
CA LEU A 15 29.41 -28.10 4.21
C LEU A 15 29.48 -26.88 3.26
N LEU A 16 30.64 -26.58 2.68
CA LEU A 16 30.81 -25.45 1.75
C LEU A 16 30.09 -25.67 0.41
N VAL A 17 30.10 -26.90 -0.11
CA VAL A 17 29.39 -27.27 -1.35
C VAL A 17 27.88 -27.38 -1.12
N LEU A 18 27.43 -27.81 0.07
CA LEU A 18 26.02 -27.80 0.44
C LEU A 18 25.48 -26.37 0.64
N SER A 19 26.34 -25.44 1.09
CA SER A 19 26.00 -24.01 1.20
C SER A 19 25.80 -23.38 -0.17
N ILE A 20 26.62 -23.73 -1.17
CA ILE A 20 26.56 -23.13 -2.52
C ILE A 20 25.38 -23.67 -3.35
N LEU A 21 24.87 -24.87 -3.08
CA LEU A 21 23.71 -25.43 -3.80
C LEU A 21 22.35 -24.89 -3.31
N ILE A 22 22.25 -24.47 -2.05
CA ILE A 22 21.04 -23.83 -1.50
C ILE A 22 20.92 -22.37 -1.99
N LEU A 23 22.03 -21.74 -2.41
CA LEU A 23 22.00 -20.40 -3.02
C LEU A 23 21.39 -20.37 -4.45
N SER A 24 21.14 -21.51 -5.09
CA SER A 24 20.47 -21.54 -6.41
C SER A 24 18.94 -21.34 -6.36
N TRP A 25 18.41 -21.14 -5.15
CA TRP A 25 17.01 -20.85 -4.83
C TRP A 25 16.88 -19.60 -3.94
N LEU A 26 17.88 -18.71 -3.94
CA LEU A 26 17.64 -17.36 -3.47
C LEU A 26 16.93 -16.60 -4.60
N PRO A 27 15.64 -16.25 -4.48
CA PRO A 27 15.19 -15.03 -5.13
C PRO A 27 16.17 -13.95 -4.65
N ALA A 28 16.58 -13.06 -5.56
CA ALA A 28 17.31 -11.87 -5.18
C ALA A 28 16.47 -11.13 -4.13
N THR A 29 16.73 -11.41 -2.85
CA THR A 29 16.16 -10.67 -1.73
C THR A 29 17.00 -9.43 -1.62
N LEU A 30 16.60 -8.48 -2.45
CA LEU A 30 16.66 -7.05 -2.23
C LEU A 30 15.65 -6.53 -3.24
N SER A 31 14.37 -6.55 -2.86
CA SER A 31 13.45 -5.53 -3.37
C SER A 31 14.05 -4.21 -2.88
N ALA A 32 15.02 -3.67 -3.63
CA ALA A 32 15.28 -2.25 -3.58
C ALA A 32 13.97 -1.64 -4.08
N THR A 33 13.14 -1.21 -3.13
CA THR A 33 12.06 -0.29 -3.41
C THR A 33 12.71 0.85 -4.19
N THR A 34 12.37 0.99 -5.46
CA THR A 34 12.69 2.19 -6.21
C THR A 34 11.79 3.30 -5.66
N THR A 35 12.09 3.78 -4.44
CA THR A 35 11.50 4.95 -3.77
C THR A 35 11.79 6.24 -4.52
N GLY A 36 12.60 6.20 -5.57
CA GLY A 36 13.17 7.36 -6.25
C GLY A 36 12.20 8.31 -6.96
N ASN A 37 10.88 8.14 -6.88
CA ASN A 37 9.87 9.03 -7.47
C ASN A 37 8.56 9.13 -6.65
N LEU A 38 8.62 8.98 -5.33
CA LEU A 38 7.45 9.16 -4.46
C LEU A 38 7.38 10.62 -3.97
N THR A 39 6.17 11.16 -3.84
CA THR A 39 5.88 12.47 -3.25
C THR A 39 5.13 12.26 -1.95
N ILE A 40 5.53 12.97 -0.90
CA ILE A 40 4.79 13.04 0.36
C ILE A 40 3.97 14.33 0.39
N THR A 41 2.71 14.21 0.78
CA THR A 41 1.85 15.32 1.19
C THR A 41 1.46 15.12 2.64
N TYR A 42 1.81 16.08 3.47
CA TYR A 42 1.50 16.13 4.89
C TYR A 42 0.60 17.32 5.19
N GLN A 43 -0.40 17.09 6.01
CA GLN A 43 -1.21 18.15 6.59
C GLN A 43 -1.56 17.81 8.03
N ARG A 44 -1.60 18.83 8.86
CA ARG A 44 -2.07 18.71 10.22
C ARG A 44 -2.85 19.94 10.61
N PHE A 45 -4.04 19.72 11.12
CA PHE A 45 -4.95 20.76 11.57
C PHE A 45 -5.36 20.52 13.02
N GLU A 46 -5.49 21.59 13.78
CA GLU A 46 -6.06 21.58 15.12
C GLU A 46 -7.09 22.71 15.20
N SER A 47 -8.22 22.42 15.82
CA SER A 47 -9.34 23.34 15.91
C SER A 47 -10.00 23.22 17.27
N LEU A 48 -10.01 24.31 18.03
CA LEU A 48 -10.64 24.41 19.33
C LEU A 48 -11.64 25.57 19.32
N TYR A 49 -12.92 25.22 19.47
CA TYR A 49 -14.02 26.14 19.64
C TYR A 49 -14.42 26.16 21.12
N TYR A 50 -14.35 27.31 21.78
CA TYR A 50 -14.56 27.43 23.21
C TYR A 50 -15.55 28.55 23.54
N VAL A 51 -16.53 28.23 24.38
CA VAL A 51 -17.52 29.17 24.90
C VAL A 51 -17.32 29.29 26.41
N GLY A 52 -16.85 30.46 26.85
CA GLY A 52 -16.50 30.72 28.25
C GLY A 52 -15.62 31.96 28.44
N GLY A 53 -15.16 32.21 29.67
CA GLY A 53 -14.17 33.25 29.98
C GLY A 53 -12.74 32.73 29.83
N LEU A 54 -11.80 33.57 29.40
CA LEU A 54 -10.37 33.22 29.43
C LEU A 54 -9.84 33.29 30.86
N MET A 55 -8.84 32.45 31.17
CA MET A 55 -8.05 32.62 32.39
C MET A 55 -7.30 33.96 32.29
N GLY A 56 -7.60 34.90 33.22
CA GLY A 56 -6.92 36.19 33.32
C GLY A 56 -7.68 37.40 32.76
N GLU A 57 -8.85 37.25 32.14
CA GLU A 57 -9.76 38.38 31.86
C GLU A 57 -10.60 38.69 33.11
N GLY A 58 -10.03 39.44 34.05
CA GLY A 58 -10.76 40.09 35.16
C GLY A 58 -10.46 39.54 36.55
N GLY A 59 -9.90 40.38 37.41
CA GLY A 59 -9.75 40.15 38.84
C GLY A 59 -11.09 40.07 39.58
N ASP A 60 -11.07 39.38 40.71
CA ASP A 60 -12.08 39.37 41.77
C ASP A 60 -13.53 39.08 41.34
N SER A 61 -13.85 37.79 41.20
CA SER A 61 -14.94 37.11 41.97
C SER A 61 -15.49 35.87 41.21
N PRO A 62 -15.71 34.72 41.88
CA PRO A 62 -16.19 33.48 41.22
C PRO A 62 -17.63 33.53 40.69
N THR A 63 -18.34 34.65 40.88
CA THR A 63 -19.79 34.77 40.62
C THR A 63 -20.15 35.42 39.29
N SER A 64 -19.18 35.89 38.49
CA SER A 64 -19.43 36.49 37.16
C SER A 64 -19.55 35.47 36.01
N LEU A 65 -19.49 34.17 36.29
CA LEU A 65 -19.46 33.10 35.29
C LEU A 65 -20.77 32.90 34.49
N LEU A 66 -21.82 33.68 34.74
CA LEU A 66 -23.17 33.38 34.25
C LEU A 66 -23.75 34.31 33.18
N MET A 67 -23.13 35.45 32.79
CA MET A 67 -23.82 36.38 31.86
C MET A 67 -22.99 37.05 30.76
N ASN A 68 -21.71 36.70 30.55
CA ASN A 68 -20.95 37.20 29.40
C ASN A 68 -20.01 36.12 28.84
N SER A 69 -20.57 35.06 28.25
CA SER A 69 -19.78 34.03 27.59
C SER A 69 -19.14 34.60 26.32
N SER A 70 -17.84 34.86 26.37
CA SER A 70 -17.06 35.12 25.17
C SER A 70 -16.86 33.82 24.40
N ILE A 71 -16.72 33.93 23.08
CA ILE A 71 -16.44 32.79 22.22
C ILE A 71 -15.03 32.96 21.67
N TYR A 72 -14.23 31.92 21.83
CA TYR A 72 -12.86 31.86 21.37
C TYR A 72 -12.69 30.73 20.38
N TYR A 73 -11.96 31.00 19.31
CA TYR A 73 -11.65 30.00 18.30
C TYR A 73 -10.16 29.95 18.05
N TYR A 74 -9.55 28.83 18.39
CA TYR A 74 -8.15 28.54 18.14
C TYR A 74 -8.05 27.60 16.95
N VAL A 75 -7.17 27.93 16.01
CA VAL A 75 -6.83 27.09 14.87
C VAL A 75 -5.33 26.98 14.74
N SER A 76 -4.87 25.78 14.41
CA SER A 76 -3.49 25.53 14.00
C SER A 76 -3.47 24.76 12.69
N ASN A 77 -2.49 25.06 11.85
CA ASN A 77 -2.22 24.33 10.62
C ASN A 77 -0.70 24.14 10.42
N ALA A 78 -0.32 23.02 9.82
CA ALA A 78 1.00 22.78 9.26
C ALA A 78 0.82 21.92 8.00
N THR A 79 1.40 22.35 6.89
CA THR A 79 1.30 21.62 5.61
C THR A 79 2.69 21.52 4.98
N TYR A 80 2.92 20.40 4.29
CA TYR A 80 4.21 20.10 3.67
C TYR A 80 4.01 19.19 2.47
N THR A 81 4.62 19.52 1.34
CA THR A 81 4.65 18.66 0.16
C THR A 81 6.06 18.65 -0.40
N SER A 82 6.63 17.48 -0.59
CA SER A 82 7.99 17.32 -1.11
C SER A 82 8.19 15.94 -1.73
N GLN A 83 9.36 15.74 -2.35
CA GLN A 83 9.82 14.40 -2.68
C GLN A 83 10.06 13.60 -1.39
N TYR A 84 9.64 12.35 -1.43
CA TYR A 84 9.79 11.42 -0.32
C TYR A 84 11.25 11.00 -0.20
N THR A 85 11.84 11.23 0.98
CA THR A 85 13.23 10.88 1.27
C THR A 85 13.34 9.69 2.22
N GLY A 86 12.28 9.37 2.96
CA GLY A 86 12.29 8.40 4.06
C GLY A 86 12.95 8.93 5.34
N GLU A 87 13.39 10.19 5.35
CA GLU A 87 13.97 10.84 6.53
C GLU A 87 12.95 11.79 7.17
N ASP A 88 13.00 11.91 8.50
CA ASP A 88 12.12 12.82 9.23
C ASP A 88 12.45 14.29 8.89
N VAL A 89 11.43 15.12 8.77
CA VAL A 89 11.58 16.53 8.36
C VAL A 89 10.90 17.44 9.37
N GLN A 90 11.59 18.53 9.75
CA GLN A 90 11.02 19.58 10.58
C GLN A 90 10.41 20.67 9.70
N ILE A 91 9.15 21.01 9.96
CA ILE A 91 8.40 22.05 9.23
C ILE A 91 7.83 23.07 10.20
N GLN A 92 7.53 24.28 9.71
CA GLN A 92 6.86 25.31 10.50
C GLN A 92 5.36 25.32 10.23
N GLY A 93 4.58 25.26 11.31
CA GLY A 93 3.14 25.51 11.32
C GLY A 93 2.79 26.88 11.89
N SER A 94 1.55 27.30 11.67
CA SER A 94 0.99 28.53 12.20
C SER A 94 -0.22 28.26 13.08
N SER A 95 -0.40 29.05 14.12
CA SER A 95 -1.56 28.98 15.00
C SER A 95 -2.14 30.37 15.21
N THR A 96 -3.47 30.50 15.20
CA THR A 96 -4.17 31.77 15.40
C THR A 96 -5.31 31.61 16.40
N LEU A 97 -5.43 32.57 17.31
CA LEU A 97 -6.54 32.69 18.25
C LEU A 97 -7.45 33.87 17.85
N TYR A 98 -8.74 33.60 17.73
CA TYR A 98 -9.78 34.57 17.43
C TYR A 98 -10.72 34.78 18.61
N LYS A 99 -11.19 36.02 18.82
CA LYS A 99 -12.39 36.35 19.61
C LYS A 99 -13.56 36.48 18.64
N LEU A 100 -14.63 35.72 18.87
CA LEU A 100 -15.83 35.74 18.04
C LEU A 100 -16.91 36.61 18.71
N THR A 101 -17.55 37.47 17.92
CA THR A 101 -18.68 38.32 18.34
C THR A 101 -19.94 37.89 17.59
N VAL A 102 -21.00 37.60 18.34
CA VAL A 102 -22.26 37.09 17.80
C VAL A 102 -23.23 38.24 17.53
N GLY A 103 -23.82 38.23 16.34
CA GLY A 103 -24.90 39.12 15.93
C GLY A 103 -26.23 38.38 15.78
N SER A 104 -27.12 38.94 14.98
CA SER A 104 -28.46 38.38 14.76
C SER A 104 -28.43 37.09 13.93
N MET A 105 -29.43 36.23 14.16
CA MET A 105 -29.72 35.06 13.32
C MET A 105 -30.14 35.48 11.90
N ARG A 106 -29.62 34.79 10.89
CA ARG A 106 -29.95 34.98 9.47
C ARG A 106 -29.94 33.64 8.74
N GLU A 107 -30.79 33.51 7.73
CA GLU A 107 -30.74 32.39 6.80
C GLU A 107 -29.73 32.68 5.69
N PHE A 108 -28.88 31.71 5.40
CA PHE A 108 -27.92 31.74 4.31
C PHE A 108 -28.24 30.63 3.34
N GLN A 109 -28.27 30.96 2.05
CA GLN A 109 -28.48 30.01 0.96
C GLN A 109 -27.33 30.14 -0.02
N GLY A 110 -26.82 29.03 -0.52
CA GLY A 110 -25.69 29.07 -1.42
C GLY A 110 -25.28 27.71 -1.96
N ASN A 111 -24.49 27.76 -3.03
CA ASN A 111 -23.90 26.57 -3.61
C ASN A 111 -22.62 26.19 -2.87
N VAL A 112 -22.47 24.88 -2.65
CA VAL A 112 -21.23 24.24 -2.20
C VAL A 112 -20.74 23.33 -3.32
N THR A 113 -19.58 23.64 -3.90
CA THR A 113 -18.93 22.82 -4.91
C THR A 113 -17.78 22.05 -4.29
N VAL A 114 -17.76 20.74 -4.48
CA VAL A 114 -16.77 19.83 -3.93
C VAL A 114 -16.11 19.09 -5.09
N SER A 115 -14.78 19.14 -5.17
CA SER A 115 -14.00 18.38 -6.14
C SER A 115 -12.90 17.60 -5.46
N LEU A 116 -12.80 16.31 -5.78
CA LEU A 116 -11.78 15.40 -5.27
C LEU A 116 -11.10 14.70 -6.44
N THR A 117 -9.77 14.75 -6.48
CA THR A 117 -8.96 14.04 -7.48
C THR A 117 -8.53 12.65 -6.97
N PRO A 118 -8.16 11.70 -7.87
CA PRO A 118 -7.72 10.37 -7.48
C PRO A 118 -6.48 10.32 -6.56
N ASP A 119 -5.60 11.32 -6.64
CA ASP A 119 -4.41 11.51 -5.80
C ASP A 119 -4.73 12.22 -4.47
N GLY A 120 -6.01 12.46 -4.17
CA GLY A 120 -6.47 12.97 -2.88
C GLY A 120 -6.44 14.48 -2.72
N ARG A 121 -6.41 15.27 -3.80
CA ARG A 121 -6.54 16.74 -3.70
C ARG A 121 -8.01 17.12 -3.62
N LEU A 122 -8.40 17.73 -2.51
CA LEU A 122 -9.75 18.17 -2.21
C LEU A 122 -9.86 19.69 -2.39
N THR A 123 -10.81 20.13 -3.22
CA THR A 123 -11.20 21.54 -3.36
C THR A 123 -12.65 21.72 -2.94
N VAL A 124 -12.91 22.62 -2.01
CA VAL A 124 -14.26 22.96 -1.54
C VAL A 124 -14.49 24.45 -1.73
N MET A 125 -15.47 24.81 -2.53
CA MET A 125 -15.95 26.18 -2.68
C MET A 125 -17.31 26.30 -2.00
N THR A 126 -17.48 27.27 -1.10
CA THR A 126 -18.74 27.51 -0.40
C THR A 126 -19.17 28.97 -0.52
N GLN A 127 -20.48 29.19 -0.69
CA GLN A 127 -21.13 30.50 -0.61
C GLN A 127 -21.78 30.77 0.77
N ILE A 128 -21.79 29.77 1.66
CA ILE A 128 -22.28 29.91 3.04
C ILE A 128 -21.10 30.36 3.92
N PRO A 129 -21.22 31.48 4.66
CA PRO A 129 -20.15 32.03 5.46
C PRO A 129 -19.99 31.28 6.79
N GLN A 130 -18.92 31.60 7.52
CA GLN A 130 -18.60 31.13 8.87
C GLN A 130 -18.20 29.66 8.95
N LEU A 131 -17.68 29.11 7.84
CA LEU A 131 -17.11 27.78 7.79
C LEU A 131 -15.80 27.75 8.59
N ILE A 132 -15.69 26.80 9.52
CA ILE A 132 -14.53 26.67 10.41
C ILE A 132 -13.80 25.34 10.28
N ARG A 133 -14.46 24.27 9.83
CA ARG A 133 -13.83 22.95 9.63
C ARG A 133 -14.38 22.22 8.43
N LEU A 134 -13.54 21.38 7.84
CA LEU A 134 -13.94 20.30 6.94
C LEU A 134 -13.51 18.98 7.57
N ILE A 135 -14.45 18.05 7.72
CA ILE A 135 -14.20 16.72 8.26
C ILE A 135 -14.61 15.70 7.20
N VAL A 136 -13.70 14.79 6.85
CA VAL A 136 -13.97 13.69 5.93
C VAL A 136 -14.13 12.40 6.71
N ASN A 137 -15.13 11.60 6.34
CA ASN A 137 -15.32 10.24 6.84
C ASN A 137 -15.42 9.26 5.67
N THR A 138 -14.63 8.19 5.67
CA THR A 138 -14.59 7.16 4.63
C THR A 138 -14.20 5.82 5.24
N SER A 139 -14.93 4.75 4.96
CA SER A 139 -14.60 3.38 5.39
C SER A 139 -14.16 3.24 6.87
N GLY A 140 -14.77 4.01 7.77
CA GLY A 140 -14.46 4.02 9.20
C GLY A 140 -13.22 4.86 9.59
N MET A 141 -12.58 5.56 8.66
CA MET A 141 -11.55 6.56 8.92
C MET A 141 -12.23 7.94 8.97
N THR A 142 -11.96 8.73 10.02
CA THR A 142 -12.36 10.15 10.07
C THR A 142 -11.11 11.02 10.08
N GLU A 143 -11.16 12.18 9.44
CA GLU A 143 -10.04 13.10 9.35
C GLU A 143 -10.52 14.56 9.36
N LEU A 144 -9.80 15.43 10.10
CA LEU A 144 -9.94 16.88 9.97
C LEU A 144 -9.04 17.35 8.82
N VAL A 145 -9.61 17.45 7.62
CA VAL A 145 -8.88 17.81 6.39
C VAL A 145 -8.65 19.31 6.24
N TRP A 146 -9.36 20.15 7.00
CA TRP A 146 -9.12 21.58 7.04
C TRP A 146 -9.69 22.21 8.31
N ALA A 147 -8.96 23.18 8.87
CA ALA A 147 -9.49 24.09 9.87
C ALA A 147 -9.03 25.52 9.57
N GLY A 148 -9.93 26.47 9.73
CA GLY A 148 -9.69 27.89 9.48
C GLY A 148 -10.90 28.73 9.83
N LEU A 149 -11.01 29.92 9.23
CA LEU A 149 -12.21 30.75 9.32
C LEU A 149 -12.47 31.41 7.97
N LEU A 150 -13.55 31.00 7.30
CA LEU A 150 -14.05 31.66 6.10
C LEU A 150 -15.28 32.49 6.44
N SER A 151 -15.13 33.82 6.50
CA SER A 151 -16.22 34.74 6.84
C SER A 151 -17.20 35.03 5.69
N GLY A 152 -16.94 34.51 4.49
CA GLY A 152 -17.72 34.76 3.27
C GLY A 152 -17.44 33.68 2.22
N ASN A 153 -17.74 33.99 0.96
CA ASN A 153 -17.43 33.09 -0.15
C ASN A 153 -15.94 32.81 -0.20
N GLY A 154 -15.58 31.53 -0.32
CA GLY A 154 -14.18 31.13 -0.32
C GLY A 154 -13.96 29.76 -0.91
N THR A 155 -12.71 29.53 -1.31
CA THR A 155 -12.22 28.26 -1.82
C THR A 155 -11.17 27.72 -0.86
N ILE A 156 -11.37 26.48 -0.43
CA ILE A 156 -10.43 25.70 0.37
C ILE A 156 -9.76 24.70 -0.57
N GLN A 157 -8.43 24.68 -0.55
CA GLN A 157 -7.63 23.66 -1.20
C GLN A 157 -6.88 22.89 -0.11
N THR A 158 -7.09 21.58 -0.06
CA THR A 158 -6.51 20.71 0.96
C THR A 158 -6.35 19.29 0.41
N SER A 159 -5.87 18.36 1.22
CA SER A 159 -5.81 16.94 0.87
C SER A 159 -6.83 16.12 1.65
N ALA A 160 -7.24 14.98 1.11
CA ALA A 160 -8.09 14.01 1.78
C ALA A 160 -7.89 12.64 1.12
N TYR A 161 -7.78 11.59 1.92
CA TYR A 161 -7.87 10.22 1.41
C TYR A 161 -9.33 9.73 1.48
N VAL A 162 -9.83 9.15 0.38
CA VAL A 162 -11.18 8.57 0.30
C VAL A 162 -11.09 7.19 -0.32
N ASN A 163 -11.45 6.16 0.45
CA ASN A 163 -11.44 4.78 -0.01
C ASN A 163 -12.76 4.47 -0.76
N GLY A 164 -12.85 4.95 -2.01
CA GLY A 164 -14.00 4.75 -2.90
C GLY A 164 -15.09 5.80 -2.73
N THR A 165 -15.77 5.81 -1.58
CA THR A 165 -16.78 6.83 -1.23
C THR A 165 -16.66 7.26 0.23
N GLY A 166 -17.23 8.42 0.55
CA GLY A 166 -17.21 8.99 1.89
C GLY A 166 -18.24 10.09 2.08
N THR A 167 -18.13 10.80 3.19
CA THR A 167 -18.93 11.97 3.53
C THR A 167 -18.01 13.12 3.90
N LEU A 168 -18.27 14.29 3.34
CA LEU A 168 -17.65 15.56 3.73
C LEU A 168 -18.62 16.32 4.63
N THR A 169 -18.20 16.63 5.85
CA THR A 169 -18.94 17.46 6.79
C THR A 169 -18.33 18.85 6.87
N LEU A 170 -19.10 19.85 6.47
CA LEU A 170 -18.78 21.27 6.63
C LEU A 170 -19.31 21.72 7.99
N VAL A 171 -18.42 22.24 8.85
CA VAL A 171 -18.78 22.70 10.20
C VAL A 171 -18.70 24.22 10.26
N PHE A 172 -19.81 24.85 10.62
CA PHE A 172 -19.98 26.30 10.70
C PHE A 172 -20.07 26.77 12.14
N SER A 173 -19.50 27.95 12.42
CA SER A 173 -19.71 28.65 13.69
C SER A 173 -21.14 29.22 13.73
N ASN A 174 -21.88 28.93 14.80
CA ASN A 174 -23.27 29.35 14.98
C ASN A 174 -23.48 30.02 16.35
N GLY A 175 -22.59 30.94 16.74
CA GLY A 175 -22.61 31.55 18.07
C GLY A 175 -22.17 30.57 19.15
N THR A 176 -22.99 30.27 20.15
CA THR A 176 -22.59 29.36 21.25
C THR A 176 -22.63 27.88 20.87
N SER A 177 -22.96 27.55 19.63
CA SER A 177 -23.00 26.19 19.09
C SER A 177 -22.35 26.10 17.71
N LEU A 178 -22.31 24.88 17.17
CA LEU A 178 -21.86 24.58 15.81
C LEU A 178 -23.03 24.07 14.97
N ALA A 179 -22.98 24.32 13.67
CA ALA A 179 -23.96 23.81 12.70
C ALA A 179 -23.22 23.06 11.59
N ASN A 180 -23.82 22.00 11.05
CA ASN A 180 -23.15 21.10 10.11
C ASN A 180 -23.98 20.92 8.83
N ILE A 181 -23.29 20.76 7.71
CA ILE A 181 -23.82 20.24 6.45
C ILE A 181 -23.00 19.01 6.08
N SER A 182 -23.66 17.89 5.78
CA SER A 182 -22.99 16.65 5.36
C SER A 182 -23.31 16.36 3.90
N LEU A 183 -22.27 16.26 3.08
CA LEU A 183 -22.35 16.04 1.65
C LEU A 183 -21.69 14.71 1.27
N PRO A 184 -22.22 13.96 0.30
CA PRO A 184 -21.53 12.78 -0.20
C PRO A 184 -20.22 13.17 -0.90
N LEU A 185 -19.17 12.39 -0.66
CA LEU A 185 -17.85 12.62 -1.21
C LEU A 185 -17.39 11.41 -2.03
N LYS A 186 -16.97 11.67 -3.27
CA LYS A 186 -16.33 10.71 -4.17
C LYS A 186 -15.48 11.48 -5.18
N THR A 187 -14.59 10.78 -5.87
CA THR A 187 -13.78 11.37 -6.95
C THR A 187 -14.66 12.00 -8.02
N GLY A 188 -14.27 13.19 -8.49
CA GLY A 188 -15.03 14.00 -9.44
C GLY A 188 -15.29 15.41 -8.93
N SER A 189 -16.26 16.10 -9.53
CA SER A 189 -16.69 17.44 -9.12
C SER A 189 -18.22 17.48 -9.04
N PHE A 190 -18.74 17.91 -7.89
CA PHE A 190 -20.17 17.92 -7.58
C PHE A 190 -20.56 19.28 -6.98
N SER A 191 -21.79 19.71 -7.23
CA SER A 191 -22.32 20.95 -6.66
C SER A 191 -23.65 20.68 -5.98
N TYR A 192 -23.79 21.22 -4.76
CA TYR A 192 -24.95 21.08 -3.90
C TYR A 192 -25.50 22.46 -3.59
N HIS A 193 -26.82 22.60 -3.52
CA HIS A 193 -27.46 23.83 -3.10
C HIS A 193 -27.98 23.64 -1.69
N GLU A 194 -27.50 24.46 -0.77
CA GLU A 194 -27.72 24.27 0.66
C GLU A 194 -28.27 25.54 1.32
N THR A 195 -29.05 25.34 2.37
CA THR A 195 -29.65 26.41 3.17
C THR A 195 -29.36 26.14 4.64
N LEU A 196 -28.85 27.15 5.36
CA LEU A 196 -28.52 27.05 6.77
C LEU A 196 -28.86 28.33 7.52
N THR A 197 -29.51 28.21 8.67
CA THR A 197 -29.81 29.36 9.53
C THR A 197 -28.76 29.48 10.62
N LEU A 198 -28.00 30.56 10.57
CA LEU A 198 -26.85 30.82 11.44
C LEU A 198 -26.99 32.15 12.17
N ASN A 199 -26.54 32.21 13.41
CA ASN A 199 -26.17 33.46 14.04
C ASN A 199 -24.99 34.06 13.28
N THR A 200 -25.05 35.35 12.97
CA THR A 200 -23.92 36.05 12.36
C THR A 200 -22.76 36.13 13.35
N VAL A 201 -21.54 35.95 12.87
CA VAL A 201 -20.32 35.90 13.66
C VAL A 201 -19.27 36.74 12.95
N SER A 202 -18.71 37.69 13.68
CA SER A 202 -17.50 38.40 13.28
C SER A 202 -16.33 37.96 14.15
N ALA A 203 -15.12 37.95 13.59
CA ALA A 203 -13.93 37.48 14.28
C ALA A 203 -12.87 38.58 14.34
N ARG A 204 -12.19 38.64 15.49
CA ARG A 204 -11.01 39.47 15.69
C ARG A 204 -9.84 38.60 16.09
N VAL A 205 -8.71 38.72 15.40
CA VAL A 205 -7.46 38.06 15.79
C VAL A 205 -6.98 38.64 17.11
N ILE A 206 -6.69 37.77 18.07
CA ILE A 206 -6.11 38.13 19.38
C ILE A 206 -4.61 37.84 19.38
N ALA A 207 -4.20 36.71 18.80
CA ALA A 207 -2.81 36.28 18.79
C ALA A 207 -2.50 35.33 17.63
N THR A 208 -1.24 35.31 17.22
CA THR A 208 -0.69 34.42 16.20
C THR A 208 0.68 33.91 16.67
N PHE A 209 0.96 32.64 16.43
CA PHE A 209 2.19 31.96 16.85
C PHE A 209 2.69 31.04 15.74
N THR A 210 4.00 30.80 15.73
CA THR A 210 4.63 29.77 14.90
C THR A 210 4.99 28.57 15.78
N ARG A 211 4.93 27.37 15.20
CA ARG A 211 5.31 26.13 15.88
C ARG A 211 6.13 25.25 14.96
N ASP A 212 7.04 24.47 15.52
CA ASP A 212 7.74 23.43 14.78
C ASP A 212 6.94 22.13 14.85
N VAL A 213 6.91 21.40 13.73
CA VAL A 213 6.23 20.11 13.59
C VAL A 213 7.18 19.14 12.90
N GLU A 214 7.36 17.98 13.50
CA GLU A 214 8.12 16.88 12.91
C GLU A 214 7.20 16.02 12.04
N VAL A 215 7.64 15.76 10.81
CA VAL A 215 6.97 14.88 9.85
C VAL A 215 7.77 13.60 9.74
N GLN A 216 7.23 12.52 10.31
CA GLN A 216 7.81 11.19 10.20
C GLN A 216 7.49 10.55 8.86
N GLN A 217 8.50 10.01 8.19
CA GLN A 217 8.38 9.48 6.82
C GLN A 217 8.63 7.98 6.70
N ASN A 218 8.56 7.21 7.80
CA ASN A 218 8.83 5.78 7.75
C ASN A 218 7.65 5.00 7.14
N PHE A 219 7.94 4.06 6.24
CA PHE A 219 6.95 3.06 5.83
C PHE A 219 6.63 2.13 7.02
N PRO A 220 5.38 1.65 7.13
CA PRO A 220 5.04 0.63 8.10
C PRO A 220 5.76 -0.69 7.80
N ARG A 221 5.89 -1.53 8.83
CA ARG A 221 6.50 -2.85 8.75
C ARG A 221 5.44 -3.89 8.38
N ARG A 222 5.60 -4.47 7.20
CA ARG A 222 4.70 -5.52 6.68
C ARG A 222 4.57 -6.67 7.67
N TYR A 223 3.34 -7.13 7.87
CA TYR A 223 2.99 -8.30 8.67
C TYR A 223 3.43 -8.21 10.16
N GLU A 224 3.68 -7.01 10.66
CA GLU A 224 3.94 -6.73 12.07
C GLU A 224 2.83 -5.83 12.64
N ASN A 225 2.70 -5.80 13.97
CA ASN A 225 1.87 -4.81 14.63
C ASN A 225 2.55 -3.45 14.56
N GLU A 226 1.76 -2.39 14.41
CA GLU A 226 2.24 -1.01 14.41
C GLU A 226 1.96 -0.35 15.76
N ASP A 227 2.98 0.31 16.32
CA ASP A 227 2.88 1.12 17.52
C ASP A 227 2.77 2.59 17.12
N GLU A 228 1.54 3.09 16.99
CA GLU A 228 1.31 4.46 16.57
C GLU A 228 1.39 5.43 17.75
N GLN A 229 2.07 6.55 17.55
CA GLN A 229 2.12 7.66 18.50
C GLN A 229 1.62 8.95 17.86
N VAL A 230 0.45 9.41 18.29
CA VAL A 230 -0.14 10.64 17.81
C VAL A 230 0.03 11.72 18.86
N THR A 231 0.74 12.80 18.50
CA THR A 231 0.94 13.94 19.39
C THR A 231 0.11 15.11 18.91
N PHE A 232 -0.83 15.61 19.73
CA PHE A 232 -1.55 16.88 19.48
C PHE A 232 -1.33 17.85 20.65
N GLY A 233 -1.01 19.11 20.34
CA GLY A 233 -0.56 20.05 21.37
C GLY A 233 0.63 19.50 22.15
N ASN A 234 0.49 19.40 23.48
CA ASN A 234 1.51 18.87 24.39
C ASN A 234 1.23 17.42 24.85
N THR A 235 0.22 16.75 24.27
CA THR A 235 -0.16 15.40 24.66
C THR A 235 0.16 14.40 23.55
N THR A 236 0.82 13.31 23.91
CA THR A 236 1.04 12.15 23.05
C THR A 236 0.14 11.01 23.49
N LEU A 237 -0.60 10.44 22.55
CA LEU A 237 -1.36 9.20 22.73
C LEU A 237 -0.69 8.10 21.92
N ALA A 238 -0.57 6.92 22.51
CA ALA A 238 0.06 5.76 21.87
C ALA A 238 -0.89 4.57 21.87
N LYS A 239 -0.90 3.81 20.77
CA LYS A 239 -1.73 2.62 20.65
C LYS A 239 -1.13 1.64 19.64
N GLN A 240 -1.02 0.39 20.07
CA GLN A 240 -0.66 -0.72 19.19
C GLN A 240 -1.89 -1.18 18.38
N ALA A 241 -1.71 -1.40 17.08
CA ALA A 241 -2.70 -1.97 16.18
C ALA A 241 -2.12 -3.18 15.42
N GLY A 242 -2.95 -4.22 15.29
CA GLY A 242 -2.67 -5.30 14.34
C GLY A 242 -2.93 -4.87 12.90
N TYR A 243 -2.42 -5.65 11.95
CA TYR A 243 -2.68 -5.46 10.52
C TYR A 243 -3.87 -6.29 10.04
N ASN A 244 -4.46 -5.87 8.93
CA ASN A 244 -5.43 -6.64 8.16
C ASN A 244 -5.10 -6.57 6.66
N THR A 245 -5.29 -7.66 5.94
CA THR A 245 -5.07 -7.76 4.50
C THR A 245 -6.38 -7.43 3.77
N THR A 246 -6.36 -6.49 2.83
CA THR A 246 -7.57 -6.07 2.10
C THR A 246 -7.23 -5.41 0.76
N MET A 247 -8.24 -4.87 0.08
CA MET A 247 -8.06 -3.96 -1.05
C MET A 247 -8.45 -2.55 -0.65
N ALA A 248 -7.70 -1.57 -1.18
CA ALA A 248 -7.98 -0.17 -0.94
C ALA A 248 -7.74 0.66 -2.21
N TYR A 249 -8.51 1.75 -2.36
CA TYR A 249 -8.41 2.63 -3.51
C TYR A 249 -7.11 3.45 -3.46
N PHE A 250 -6.30 3.36 -4.51
CA PHE A 250 -5.07 4.13 -4.66
C PHE A 250 -4.94 4.66 -6.09
N ASN A 251 -4.78 5.97 -6.25
CA ASN A 251 -4.64 6.64 -7.55
C ASN A 251 -5.67 6.18 -8.61
N GLY A 252 -6.91 5.91 -8.20
CA GLY A 252 -8.03 5.57 -9.09
C GLY A 252 -8.25 4.08 -9.39
N SER A 253 -7.47 3.17 -8.82
CA SER A 253 -7.71 1.71 -8.89
C SER A 253 -7.75 1.10 -7.49
N LEU A 254 -8.39 -0.06 -7.33
CA LEU A 254 -8.25 -0.86 -6.12
C LEU A 254 -6.97 -1.70 -6.23
N VAL A 255 -6.15 -1.67 -5.19
CA VAL A 255 -4.89 -2.42 -5.10
C VAL A 255 -4.83 -3.21 -3.78
N PRO A 256 -4.03 -4.28 -3.69
CA PRO A 256 -3.77 -4.96 -2.43
C PRO A 256 -3.21 -3.99 -1.39
N ALA A 257 -3.66 -4.13 -0.15
CA ALA A 257 -3.29 -3.25 0.93
C ALA A 257 -3.19 -3.98 2.28
N LEU A 258 -2.30 -3.46 3.14
CA LEU A 258 -2.23 -3.79 4.56
C LEU A 258 -2.73 -2.58 5.34
N VAL A 259 -3.67 -2.81 6.25
CA VAL A 259 -4.34 -1.77 7.03
C VAL A 259 -4.08 -2.00 8.51
N TRP A 260 -3.52 -0.99 9.18
CA TRP A 260 -3.41 -0.91 10.63
C TRP A 260 -4.38 0.12 11.15
N LYS A 261 -5.22 -0.27 12.11
CA LYS A 261 -6.27 0.59 12.63
C LYS A 261 -6.35 0.47 14.15
N GLY A 262 -6.42 1.62 14.81
CA GLY A 262 -6.61 1.68 16.26
C GLY A 262 -7.48 2.85 16.67
N GLU A 263 -8.23 2.64 17.74
CA GLU A 263 -9.04 3.69 18.39
C GLU A 263 -8.97 3.58 19.90
N GLY A 264 -9.32 4.67 20.58
CA GLY A 264 -9.39 4.69 22.02
C GLY A 264 -9.82 6.03 22.58
N ARG A 265 -9.66 6.15 23.90
CA ARG A 265 -9.87 7.38 24.65
C ARG A 265 -8.65 7.67 25.50
N GLY A 266 -8.29 8.94 25.59
CA GLY A 266 -7.15 9.40 26.36
C GLY A 266 -7.43 10.78 26.94
N LEU A 267 -6.83 11.07 28.09
CA LEU A 267 -6.88 12.42 28.64
C LEU A 267 -5.97 13.31 27.82
N MET A 268 -6.52 14.40 27.29
CA MET A 268 -5.80 15.30 26.42
C MET A 268 -5.88 16.74 26.85
N GLN A 269 -4.85 17.48 26.49
CA GLN A 269 -4.68 18.89 26.78
C GLN A 269 -4.32 19.59 25.47
N LEU A 270 -5.24 20.41 24.97
CA LEU A 270 -5.08 21.10 23.69
C LEU A 270 -5.42 22.58 23.84
N GLY A 271 -4.66 23.39 23.12
CA GLY A 271 -4.79 24.84 23.10
C GLY A 271 -3.45 25.49 23.41
N ILE A 272 -3.53 26.70 23.94
CA ILE A 272 -2.36 27.51 24.31
C ILE A 272 -2.51 27.96 25.75
N ARG A 273 -1.44 28.44 26.37
CA ARG A 273 -1.44 28.88 27.79
C ARG A 273 -2.61 29.83 28.16
N MET A 274 -3.12 30.62 27.22
CA MET A 274 -4.27 31.52 27.44
C MET A 274 -5.64 30.84 27.29
N LEU A 275 -5.71 29.72 26.56
CA LEU A 275 -6.91 28.96 26.27
C LEU A 275 -6.55 27.47 26.17
N GLU A 276 -6.71 26.73 27.28
CA GLU A 276 -6.53 25.29 27.34
C GLU A 276 -7.84 24.57 27.60
N VAL A 277 -8.02 23.45 26.91
CA VAL A 277 -9.07 22.49 27.23
C VAL A 277 -8.45 21.14 27.55
N THR A 278 -8.69 20.68 28.77
CA THR A 278 -8.27 19.37 29.25
C THR A 278 -9.44 18.41 29.36
N GLY A 279 -9.26 17.14 29.01
CA GLY A 279 -10.18 16.06 29.37
C GLY A 279 -10.13 14.88 28.40
N GLU A 280 -10.94 13.87 28.70
CA GLU A 280 -11.02 12.65 27.91
C GLU A 280 -11.50 12.96 26.48
N SER A 281 -10.69 12.55 25.51
CA SER A 281 -10.91 12.77 24.09
C SER A 281 -10.86 11.43 23.37
N TYR A 282 -11.68 11.29 22.33
CA TYR A 282 -11.61 10.14 21.44
C TYR A 282 -10.48 10.36 20.44
N PHE A 283 -9.72 9.30 20.18
CA PHE A 283 -8.71 9.29 19.15
C PHE A 283 -8.85 8.03 18.30
N GLN A 284 -8.48 8.15 17.03
CA GLN A 284 -8.33 7.03 16.12
C GLN A 284 -7.19 7.30 15.16
N PHE A 285 -6.60 6.24 14.63
CA PHE A 285 -5.65 6.30 13.53
C PHE A 285 -5.87 5.14 12.57
N GLU A 286 -5.46 5.35 11.34
CA GLU A 286 -5.44 4.35 10.29
C GLU A 286 -4.20 4.57 9.41
N THR A 287 -3.41 3.52 9.23
CA THR A 287 -2.30 3.49 8.28
C THR A 287 -2.61 2.42 7.24
N ILE A 288 -2.46 2.75 5.96
CA ILE A 288 -2.71 1.86 4.82
C ILE A 288 -1.46 1.86 3.95
N GLU A 289 -0.80 0.73 3.81
CA GLU A 289 0.26 0.53 2.81
C GLU A 289 -0.33 -0.12 1.56
N PHE A 290 0.02 0.39 0.39
CA PHE A 290 -0.49 -0.08 -0.90
C PHE A 290 0.61 -0.84 -1.64
N PHE A 291 0.21 -1.92 -2.33
CA PHE A 291 1.13 -2.79 -3.05
C PHE A 291 0.77 -2.90 -4.53
N GLY A 292 1.78 -2.81 -5.40
CA GLY A 292 1.60 -2.94 -6.84
C GLY A 292 2.14 -4.27 -7.36
N VAL A 293 2.48 -4.27 -8.64
CA VAL A 293 3.07 -5.42 -9.33
C VAL A 293 4.29 -5.94 -8.58
N ASN A 294 4.39 -7.26 -8.50
CA ASN A 294 5.42 -8.00 -7.76
C ASN A 294 5.41 -7.81 -6.23
N GLY A 295 4.40 -7.14 -5.67
CA GLY A 295 4.34 -6.82 -4.24
C GLY A 295 5.23 -5.65 -3.82
N SER A 296 5.60 -4.81 -4.78
CA SER A 296 6.32 -3.56 -4.52
C SER A 296 5.43 -2.60 -3.72
N ALA A 297 6.00 -1.97 -2.68
CA ALA A 297 5.32 -0.87 -1.99
C ALA A 297 5.22 0.31 -2.95
N ILE A 298 4.01 0.80 -3.18
CA ILE A 298 3.73 1.84 -4.15
C ILE A 298 3.29 3.17 -3.52
N GLY A 299 3.02 3.15 -2.22
CA GLY A 299 2.65 4.30 -1.43
C GLY A 299 2.08 3.88 -0.08
N TYR A 300 1.78 4.87 0.76
CA TYR A 300 1.00 4.65 1.97
C TYR A 300 0.19 5.90 2.31
N VAL A 301 -0.86 5.70 3.08
CA VAL A 301 -1.64 6.77 3.70
C VAL A 301 -1.61 6.53 5.20
N HIS A 302 -1.40 7.59 5.96
CA HIS A 302 -1.59 7.58 7.40
C HIS A 302 -2.52 8.72 7.77
N SER A 303 -3.54 8.43 8.56
CA SER A 303 -4.49 9.40 9.07
C SER A 303 -4.67 9.20 10.57
N ALA A 304 -4.64 10.29 11.32
CA ALA A 304 -4.98 10.30 12.73
C ALA A 304 -6.01 11.40 13.00
N TYR A 305 -6.99 11.10 13.83
CA TYR A 305 -8.05 12.03 14.18
C TYR A 305 -8.35 12.02 15.66
N LEU A 306 -8.60 13.22 16.15
CA LEU A 306 -8.94 13.50 17.51
C LEU A 306 -10.23 14.29 17.57
N SER A 307 -11.13 13.91 18.48
CA SER A 307 -12.30 14.71 18.78
C SER A 307 -12.68 14.72 20.24
N LYS A 308 -13.29 15.83 20.63
CA LYS A 308 -13.94 16.00 21.92
C LYS A 308 -15.07 17.00 21.79
N GLU A 309 -16.24 16.65 22.31
CA GLU A 309 -17.38 17.55 22.40
C GLU A 309 -17.85 17.66 23.85
N ASN A 310 -18.35 18.84 24.23
CA ASN A 310 -19.10 19.08 25.46
C ASN A 310 -18.36 18.81 26.78
N SER A 311 -17.06 19.10 26.89
CA SER A 311 -16.40 19.04 28.21
C SER A 311 -16.68 20.24 29.10
N ARG A 312 -17.16 19.95 30.32
CA ARG A 312 -17.24 20.90 31.44
C ARG A 312 -15.88 21.06 32.10
N ASN A 313 -15.49 22.30 32.42
CA ASN A 313 -14.28 22.58 33.18
C ASN A 313 -14.59 22.66 34.69
N GLY A 314 -14.70 21.53 35.39
CA GLY A 314 -15.00 21.48 36.84
C GLY A 314 -16.50 21.48 37.22
N LEU A 315 -16.78 21.32 38.53
CA LEU A 315 -18.13 21.10 39.08
C LEU A 315 -19.13 22.26 38.87
N PHE A 316 -18.64 23.48 38.63
CA PHE A 316 -19.46 24.70 38.57
C PHE A 316 -19.27 25.54 37.29
N SER A 317 -18.56 25.04 36.27
CA SER A 317 -18.45 25.77 35.00
C SER A 317 -19.40 25.23 33.93
N SER A 318 -20.05 26.14 33.23
CA SER A 318 -20.89 25.86 32.05
C SER A 318 -20.14 26.10 30.75
N SER A 319 -18.82 25.85 30.72
CA SER A 319 -18.04 26.03 29.49
C SER A 319 -18.37 24.91 28.49
N LEU A 320 -18.63 25.27 27.24
CA LEU A 320 -18.77 24.33 26.14
C LEU A 320 -17.53 24.42 25.25
N SER A 321 -16.92 23.28 24.96
CA SER A 321 -15.78 23.20 24.05
C SER A 321 -15.98 22.10 23.03
N SER A 322 -15.68 22.42 21.77
CA SER A 322 -15.59 21.44 20.69
C SER A 322 -14.18 21.47 20.12
N LEU A 323 -13.52 20.33 20.18
CA LEU A 323 -12.16 20.13 19.73
C LEU A 323 -12.14 19.10 18.61
N ALA A 324 -11.39 19.40 17.57
CA ALA A 324 -11.05 18.48 16.50
C ALA A 324 -9.59 18.68 16.14
N ALA A 325 -8.84 17.60 15.99
CA ALA A 325 -7.50 17.64 15.41
C ALA A 325 -7.35 16.50 14.41
N GLY A 326 -6.53 16.70 13.38
CA GLY A 326 -6.27 15.72 12.36
C GLY A 326 -4.84 15.81 11.85
N GLU A 327 -4.26 14.68 11.53
CA GLU A 327 -2.99 14.54 10.83
C GLU A 327 -3.20 13.60 9.65
N LEU A 328 -2.68 13.96 8.48
CA LEU A 328 -2.69 13.12 7.29
C LEU A 328 -1.33 13.17 6.61
N LYS A 329 -0.82 11.99 6.27
CA LYS A 329 0.34 11.76 5.40
C LYS A 329 -0.17 10.94 4.21
N ILE A 330 0.04 11.43 2.99
CA ILE A 330 -0.16 10.67 1.75
C ILE A 330 1.19 10.59 1.06
N VAL A 331 1.73 9.37 0.93
CA VAL A 331 2.91 9.10 0.10
C VAL A 331 2.43 8.39 -1.17
N THR A 332 2.61 9.06 -2.31
CA THR A 332 2.11 8.59 -3.59
C THR A 332 3.13 8.80 -4.71
N GLY A 333 3.14 7.90 -5.69
CA GLY A 333 3.91 8.03 -6.92
C GLY A 333 3.05 8.51 -8.09
N SER A 334 3.69 8.89 -9.20
CA SER A 334 3.00 9.35 -10.41
C SER A 334 2.40 8.23 -11.28
N PHE A 335 2.33 7.00 -10.77
CA PHE A 335 1.86 5.85 -11.55
C PHE A 335 0.37 5.58 -11.27
N THR A 336 -0.32 5.03 -12.26
CA THR A 336 -1.70 4.54 -12.13
C THR A 336 -1.65 3.01 -12.07
N PRO A 337 -2.12 2.37 -10.98
CA PRO A 337 -2.13 0.92 -10.91
C PRO A 337 -3.00 0.32 -12.03
N PRO A 338 -2.63 -0.87 -12.56
CA PRO A 338 -3.50 -1.68 -13.40
C PRO A 338 -4.88 -1.93 -12.75
N LYS A 339 -5.86 -2.32 -13.56
CA LYS A 339 -7.19 -2.66 -13.03
C LYS A 339 -7.18 -4.11 -12.53
N PRO A 340 -7.75 -4.40 -11.35
CA PRO A 340 -7.93 -5.77 -10.89
C PRO A 340 -8.88 -6.53 -11.83
N GLU A 341 -8.57 -7.78 -12.11
CA GLU A 341 -9.42 -8.70 -12.90
C GLU A 341 -9.86 -9.89 -12.06
N VAL A 342 -8.93 -10.49 -11.32
CA VAL A 342 -9.19 -11.61 -10.42
C VAL A 342 -8.56 -11.32 -9.06
N GLU A 343 -9.35 -11.42 -8.02
CA GLU A 343 -8.96 -11.16 -6.63
C GLU A 343 -9.00 -12.49 -5.86
N THR A 344 -7.97 -12.77 -5.07
CA THR A 344 -7.95 -13.96 -4.23
C THR A 344 -7.09 -13.77 -2.98
N GLU A 345 -7.34 -14.58 -1.97
CA GLU A 345 -6.61 -14.60 -0.70
C GLU A 345 -6.07 -15.99 -0.44
N VAL A 346 -4.81 -16.06 -0.01
CA VAL A 346 -4.10 -17.29 0.33
C VAL A 346 -3.47 -17.15 1.71
N GLU A 347 -3.18 -18.28 2.35
CA GLU A 347 -2.49 -18.30 3.63
C GLU A 347 -1.12 -18.95 3.49
N ILE A 348 -0.06 -18.21 3.85
CA ILE A 348 1.31 -18.71 3.87
C ILE A 348 1.76 -18.79 5.32
N LYS A 349 1.76 -20.01 5.89
CA LYS A 349 2.14 -20.29 7.30
C LYS A 349 1.40 -19.41 8.33
N GLY A 350 0.07 -19.27 8.24
CA GLY A 350 -0.68 -18.42 9.16
C GLY A 350 -0.77 -16.95 8.74
N THR A 351 -0.03 -16.52 7.70
CA THR A 351 -0.08 -15.14 7.22
C THR A 351 -1.04 -15.00 6.04
N PRO A 352 -2.10 -14.18 6.15
CA PRO A 352 -3.02 -13.91 5.05
C PRO A 352 -2.35 -13.01 4.00
N VAL A 353 -2.44 -13.43 2.74
CA VAL A 353 -1.81 -12.76 1.60
C VAL A 353 -2.84 -12.62 0.50
N MET A 354 -3.01 -11.38 0.03
CA MET A 354 -3.85 -11.11 -1.11
C MET A 354 -3.04 -11.19 -2.39
N ILE A 355 -3.64 -11.77 -3.44
CA ILE A 355 -3.07 -11.86 -4.77
C ILE A 355 -4.13 -11.33 -5.74
N ILE A 356 -3.72 -10.42 -6.61
CA ILE A 356 -4.57 -9.87 -7.66
C ILE A 356 -3.92 -10.12 -9.00
N ILE A 357 -4.66 -10.78 -9.90
CA ILE A 357 -4.32 -10.82 -11.31
C ILE A 357 -4.97 -9.60 -11.97
N THR A 358 -4.15 -8.84 -12.66
CA THR A 358 -4.56 -7.58 -13.31
C THR A 358 -4.89 -7.80 -14.77
N ASN A 359 -5.63 -6.85 -15.35
CA ASN A 359 -6.00 -6.84 -16.77
C ASN A 359 -4.80 -6.80 -17.74
N ASN A 360 -3.58 -6.54 -17.25
CA ASN A 360 -2.35 -6.55 -18.02
C ASN A 360 -1.54 -7.85 -17.84
N ALA A 361 -2.15 -8.91 -17.30
CA ALA A 361 -1.50 -10.20 -17.06
C ALA A 361 -0.35 -10.16 -16.03
N SER A 362 -0.32 -9.14 -15.16
CA SER A 362 0.61 -9.04 -14.02
C SER A 362 -0.06 -9.41 -12.70
N ALA A 363 0.75 -9.88 -11.75
CA ALA A 363 0.30 -10.17 -10.39
C ALA A 363 0.72 -9.05 -9.41
N GLU A 364 -0.25 -8.54 -8.66
CA GLU A 364 -0.06 -7.66 -7.51
C GLU A 364 -0.32 -8.46 -6.23
N SER A 365 0.36 -8.11 -5.13
CA SER A 365 0.16 -8.82 -3.86
C SER A 365 0.62 -7.99 -2.68
N THR A 366 0.04 -8.22 -1.49
CA THR A 366 0.61 -7.69 -0.23
C THR A 366 1.98 -8.30 0.12
N ALA A 367 2.31 -9.43 -0.52
CA ALA A 367 3.56 -10.16 -0.38
C ALA A 367 4.43 -10.06 -1.64
N ASN A 368 5.70 -10.45 -1.57
CA ASN A 368 6.57 -10.45 -2.74
C ASN A 368 6.13 -11.53 -3.74
N VAL A 369 5.95 -11.17 -5.01
CA VAL A 369 5.71 -12.13 -6.09
C VAL A 369 7.02 -12.37 -6.85
N ASN A 370 7.52 -13.60 -6.78
CA ASN A 370 8.79 -13.99 -7.40
C ASN A 370 8.60 -14.48 -8.85
N LEU A 371 7.42 -15.01 -9.16
CA LEU A 371 7.04 -15.52 -10.47
C LEU A 371 5.56 -15.23 -10.71
N SER A 372 5.22 -14.80 -11.91
CA SER A 372 3.86 -14.86 -12.45
C SER A 372 3.94 -15.38 -13.88
N HIS A 373 3.20 -16.45 -14.18
CA HIS A 373 3.19 -17.08 -15.48
C HIS A 373 1.78 -17.57 -15.84
N PRO A 374 1.25 -17.25 -17.04
CA PRO A 374 -0.03 -17.79 -17.47
C PRO A 374 0.06 -19.30 -17.65
N VAL A 375 -0.94 -20.05 -17.20
CA VAL A 375 -1.04 -21.51 -17.33
C VAL A 375 -2.43 -21.93 -17.79
N PHE A 376 -2.49 -23.14 -18.32
CA PHE A 376 -3.71 -23.83 -18.72
C PHE A 376 -4.12 -24.81 -17.62
N VAL A 377 -5.34 -24.67 -17.11
CA VAL A 377 -5.97 -25.60 -16.17
C VAL A 377 -7.25 -26.14 -16.80
N GLN A 378 -7.41 -27.46 -16.79
CA GLN A 378 -8.55 -28.12 -17.44
C GLN A 378 -9.80 -28.14 -16.54
N GLU A 379 -9.64 -28.02 -15.22
CA GLU A 379 -10.74 -27.91 -14.26
C GLU A 379 -11.65 -26.71 -14.59
N HIS A 380 -12.97 -26.96 -14.59
CA HIS A 380 -14.06 -26.00 -14.85
C HIS A 380 -14.27 -25.52 -16.29
N GLY A 381 -13.70 -26.17 -17.31
CA GLY A 381 -14.12 -25.95 -18.71
C GLY A 381 -13.82 -24.55 -19.28
N LYS A 382 -12.99 -23.75 -18.59
CA LYS A 382 -12.48 -22.45 -19.06
C LYS A 382 -10.96 -22.51 -19.16
N GLY A 383 -10.49 -23.23 -20.18
CA GLY A 383 -9.06 -23.52 -20.39
C GLY A 383 -8.18 -22.33 -20.80
N HIS A 384 -8.50 -21.07 -20.46
CA HIS A 384 -7.60 -19.95 -20.75
C HIS A 384 -7.67 -18.92 -19.60
N GLY A 385 -6.49 -18.43 -19.18
CA GLY A 385 -6.38 -17.29 -18.26
C GLY A 385 -6.08 -17.59 -16.79
N ALA A 386 -5.66 -18.81 -16.43
CA ALA A 386 -5.14 -19.07 -15.08
C ALA A 386 -3.68 -18.59 -14.95
N TYR A 387 -3.24 -18.29 -13.73
CA TYR A 387 -1.88 -17.80 -13.47
C TYR A 387 -1.21 -18.62 -12.38
N LEU A 388 -0.07 -19.21 -12.70
CA LEU A 388 0.89 -19.73 -11.73
C LEU A 388 1.62 -18.55 -11.11
N VAL A 389 1.55 -18.44 -9.79
CA VAL A 389 2.19 -17.39 -9.02
C VAL A 389 3.05 -17.99 -7.91
N GLU A 390 4.28 -17.48 -7.76
CA GLU A 390 5.12 -17.77 -6.61
C GLU A 390 5.08 -16.58 -5.67
N VAL A 391 4.57 -16.79 -4.47
CA VAL A 391 4.41 -15.72 -3.49
C VAL A 391 5.23 -16.02 -2.26
N SER A 392 5.91 -15.00 -1.74
CA SER A 392 6.83 -15.14 -0.61
C SER A 392 6.60 -14.09 0.47
N VAL A 393 6.55 -14.59 1.71
CA VAL A 393 6.41 -13.80 2.93
C VAL A 393 7.46 -14.29 3.93
N ASN A 394 8.20 -13.36 4.53
CA ASN A 394 9.17 -13.65 5.59
C ASN A 394 10.13 -14.81 5.25
N GLY A 395 10.62 -14.84 4.01
CA GLY A 395 11.54 -15.87 3.52
C GLY A 395 10.91 -17.25 3.21
N THR A 396 9.59 -17.41 3.36
CA THR A 396 8.87 -18.62 2.93
C THR A 396 8.16 -18.35 1.61
N ALA A 397 8.42 -19.17 0.59
CA ALA A 397 7.76 -19.10 -0.71
C ALA A 397 6.82 -20.30 -0.93
N GLN A 398 5.69 -20.05 -1.58
CA GLN A 398 4.73 -21.07 -2.01
C GLN A 398 4.21 -20.77 -3.41
N PHE A 399 3.86 -21.82 -4.16
CA PHE A 399 3.29 -21.71 -5.49
C PHE A 399 1.79 -21.96 -5.45
N PHE A 400 1.06 -21.12 -6.18
CA PHE A 400 -0.38 -21.21 -6.34
C PHE A 400 -0.74 -21.08 -7.81
N VAL A 401 -1.86 -21.69 -8.21
CA VAL A 401 -2.53 -21.32 -9.45
C VAL A 401 -3.82 -20.60 -9.11
N VAL A 402 -3.96 -19.38 -9.64
CA VAL A 402 -5.17 -18.56 -9.53
C VAL A 402 -5.95 -18.71 -10.82
N THR A 403 -7.17 -19.24 -10.73
CA THR A 403 -8.05 -19.41 -11.89
C THR A 403 -8.81 -18.11 -12.21
N PRO A 404 -9.39 -17.96 -13.42
CA PRO A 404 -10.24 -16.80 -13.75
C PRO A 404 -11.45 -16.61 -12.84
N SER A 405 -11.84 -17.62 -12.05
CA SER A 405 -12.94 -17.51 -11.08
C SER A 405 -12.49 -17.12 -9.68
N GLY A 406 -11.20 -16.83 -9.48
CA GLY A 406 -10.62 -16.55 -8.15
C GLY A 406 -10.34 -17.79 -7.31
N HIS A 407 -10.52 -18.99 -7.85
CA HIS A 407 -10.21 -20.24 -7.14
C HIS A 407 -8.69 -20.43 -7.09
N VAL A 408 -8.20 -20.91 -5.95
CA VAL A 408 -6.77 -21.14 -5.70
C VAL A 408 -6.48 -22.62 -5.64
N ILE A 409 -5.47 -23.05 -6.39
CA ILE A 409 -4.95 -24.41 -6.36
C ILE A 409 -3.53 -24.35 -5.79
N ASN A 410 -3.30 -25.07 -4.68
CA ASN A 410 -1.96 -25.22 -4.13
C ASN A 410 -1.09 -26.06 -5.06
N VAL A 411 0.09 -25.56 -5.40
CA VAL A 411 1.03 -26.27 -6.28
C VAL A 411 2.18 -26.83 -5.47
N THR A 412 2.37 -28.14 -5.57
CA THR A 412 3.47 -28.81 -4.88
C THR A 412 4.71 -28.78 -5.76
N VAL A 413 5.79 -28.19 -5.24
CA VAL A 413 7.10 -28.28 -5.89
C VAL A 413 7.68 -29.67 -5.65
N VAL A 414 7.98 -30.38 -6.73
CA VAL A 414 8.46 -31.76 -6.68
C VAL A 414 9.79 -31.90 -7.40
N LYS A 415 10.66 -32.72 -6.82
CA LYS A 415 11.92 -33.09 -7.47
C LYS A 415 11.67 -34.33 -8.33
N PRO A 416 12.06 -34.34 -9.61
CA PRO A 416 12.00 -35.54 -10.42
C PRO A 416 12.77 -36.70 -9.76
N GLU A 417 12.18 -37.89 -9.73
CA GLU A 417 12.82 -39.10 -9.21
C GLU A 417 13.94 -39.55 -10.14
N ASN A 418 13.72 -39.39 -11.45
CA ASN A 418 14.69 -39.76 -12.47
C ASN A 418 14.58 -38.84 -13.68
N VAL A 419 15.74 -38.48 -14.24
CA VAL A 419 15.86 -37.76 -15.51
C VAL A 419 16.91 -38.50 -16.35
N SER A 420 16.50 -39.09 -17.45
CA SER A 420 17.38 -39.88 -18.32
C SER A 420 17.25 -39.47 -19.78
N GLU A 421 18.36 -39.42 -20.50
CA GLU A 421 18.37 -39.20 -21.94
C GLU A 421 17.73 -40.38 -22.68
N THR A 422 16.99 -40.08 -23.75
CA THR A 422 16.32 -41.06 -24.59
C THR A 422 16.07 -40.51 -26.00
N THR A 423 15.48 -41.33 -26.86
CA THR A 423 15.00 -40.93 -28.18
C THR A 423 13.51 -41.22 -28.29
N VAL A 424 12.75 -40.28 -28.83
CA VAL A 424 11.31 -40.44 -29.09
C VAL A 424 11.10 -40.50 -30.60
N ASN A 425 10.31 -41.48 -31.07
CA ASN A 425 9.93 -41.57 -32.48
C ASN A 425 8.58 -40.87 -32.69
N MET A 426 8.55 -39.84 -33.52
CA MET A 426 7.34 -39.10 -33.88
C MET A 426 7.27 -38.95 -35.40
N SER A 427 6.18 -39.42 -35.99
CA SER A 427 5.95 -39.37 -37.43
C SER A 427 7.10 -39.99 -38.26
N GLY A 428 7.71 -41.06 -37.74
CA GLY A 428 8.83 -41.78 -38.39
C GLY A 428 10.21 -41.15 -38.17
N ASN A 429 10.29 -39.98 -37.53
CA ASN A 429 11.55 -39.30 -37.23
C ASN A 429 11.95 -39.50 -35.76
N GLN A 430 13.24 -39.69 -35.53
CA GLN A 430 13.82 -39.81 -34.19
C GLN A 430 14.25 -38.45 -33.66
N TYR A 431 13.75 -38.09 -32.48
CA TYR A 431 14.11 -36.85 -31.79
C TYR A 431 14.80 -37.16 -30.46
N PRO A 432 15.90 -36.46 -30.13
CA PRO A 432 16.51 -36.56 -28.81
C PRO A 432 15.54 -36.02 -27.75
N ALA A 433 15.50 -36.65 -26.59
CA ALA A 433 14.60 -36.27 -25.51
C ALA A 433 15.18 -36.57 -24.12
N GLN A 434 14.64 -35.93 -23.09
CA GLN A 434 14.79 -36.35 -21.70
C GLN A 434 13.49 -36.98 -21.21
N LYS A 435 13.56 -38.22 -20.72
CA LYS A 435 12.48 -38.87 -19.98
C LYS A 435 12.58 -38.43 -18.52
N ILE A 436 11.48 -37.91 -17.99
CA ILE A 436 11.38 -37.33 -16.66
C ILE A 436 10.31 -38.12 -15.91
N VAL A 437 10.68 -38.70 -14.77
CA VAL A 437 9.77 -39.45 -13.90
C VAL A 437 9.51 -38.65 -12.64
N VAL A 438 8.23 -38.44 -12.34
CA VAL A 438 7.75 -37.69 -11.18
C VAL A 438 6.73 -38.55 -10.45
N ASN A 439 6.76 -38.50 -9.12
CA ASN A 439 5.84 -39.24 -8.27
C ASN A 439 5.20 -38.27 -7.29
N ALA A 440 4.06 -37.74 -7.69
CA ALA A 440 3.29 -36.79 -6.89
C ALA A 440 1.85 -36.74 -7.39
N ASN A 441 0.97 -36.30 -6.50
CA ASN A 441 -0.46 -36.17 -6.77
C ASN A 441 -0.86 -34.68 -6.71
N GLY A 442 -1.96 -34.35 -7.38
CA GLY A 442 -2.45 -32.98 -7.52
C GLY A 442 -1.60 -32.12 -8.44
N SER A 443 -1.83 -30.82 -8.40
CA SER A 443 -1.07 -29.84 -9.17
C SER A 443 0.39 -29.78 -8.73
N ILE A 444 1.30 -30.01 -9.67
CA ILE A 444 2.74 -30.10 -9.42
C ILE A 444 3.54 -29.10 -10.25
N LEU A 445 4.69 -28.71 -9.70
CA LEU A 445 5.71 -27.95 -10.39
C LEU A 445 7.06 -28.65 -10.24
N PHE A 446 7.76 -28.89 -11.34
CA PHE A 446 9.13 -29.39 -11.30
C PHE A 446 10.01 -28.66 -12.31
N ASN A 447 11.32 -28.81 -12.15
CA ASN A 447 12.27 -28.33 -13.14
C ASN A 447 13.34 -29.37 -13.46
N VAL A 448 13.88 -29.27 -14.67
CA VAL A 448 15.02 -30.07 -15.14
C VAL A 448 16.01 -29.18 -15.89
N THR A 449 17.30 -29.53 -15.82
CA THR A 449 18.31 -28.87 -16.64
C THR A 449 18.17 -29.36 -18.07
N LEU A 450 18.09 -28.43 -19.02
CA LEU A 450 17.99 -28.77 -20.43
C LEU A 450 19.25 -29.49 -20.90
N LEU A 451 19.05 -30.56 -21.68
CA LEU A 451 20.12 -31.28 -22.36
C LEU A 451 20.75 -30.45 -23.49
N ARG A 452 19.91 -29.65 -24.17
CA ARG A 452 20.29 -28.81 -25.30
C ARG A 452 19.64 -27.44 -25.17
N ASN A 453 20.35 -26.40 -25.56
CA ASN A 453 19.82 -25.03 -25.61
C ASN A 453 19.11 -24.78 -26.94
N GLU A 454 18.06 -25.55 -27.21
CA GLU A 454 17.27 -25.54 -28.44
C GLU A 454 15.76 -25.54 -28.10
N ASN A 455 14.89 -25.41 -29.11
CA ASN A 455 13.45 -25.52 -28.91
C ASN A 455 13.07 -26.88 -28.31
N VAL A 456 12.26 -26.82 -27.24
CA VAL A 456 11.78 -27.97 -26.50
C VAL A 456 10.26 -28.02 -26.52
N MET A 457 9.70 -29.19 -26.77
CA MET A 457 8.28 -29.48 -26.59
C MET A 457 8.12 -30.52 -25.48
N VAL A 458 7.17 -30.28 -24.57
CA VAL A 458 6.91 -31.20 -23.46
C VAL A 458 5.70 -32.07 -23.77
N PHE A 459 5.85 -33.37 -23.56
CA PHE A 459 4.78 -34.36 -23.65
C PHE A 459 4.57 -35.02 -22.30
N LYS A 460 3.33 -35.36 -21.97
CA LYS A 460 2.98 -36.19 -20.81
C LYS A 460 2.42 -37.53 -21.26
N VAL A 461 2.64 -38.57 -20.46
CA VAL A 461 2.09 -39.90 -20.73
C VAL A 461 0.76 -40.05 -20.01
N VAL A 462 -0.32 -40.12 -20.78
CA VAL A 462 -1.68 -40.39 -20.28
C VAL A 462 -2.13 -41.72 -20.86
N ASN A 463 -2.49 -42.68 -20.00
CA ASN A 463 -2.92 -44.03 -20.41
C ASN A 463 -1.97 -44.70 -21.42
N GLY A 464 -0.65 -44.56 -21.22
CA GLY A 464 0.39 -45.13 -22.10
C GLY A 464 0.65 -44.36 -23.40
N THR A 465 -0.09 -43.28 -23.67
CA THR A 465 0.06 -42.46 -24.89
C THR A 465 0.73 -41.13 -24.56
N MET A 466 1.65 -40.69 -25.42
CA MET A 466 2.25 -39.35 -25.31
C MET A 466 1.29 -38.30 -25.85
N VAL A 467 0.92 -37.35 -25.01
CA VAL A 467 0.06 -36.22 -25.34
C VAL A 467 0.86 -34.93 -25.13
N PRO A 468 0.86 -33.99 -26.10
CA PRO A 468 1.56 -32.72 -25.91
C PRO A 468 0.97 -31.97 -24.72
N LEU A 469 1.84 -31.49 -23.83
CA LEU A 469 1.46 -30.58 -22.77
C LEU A 469 1.16 -29.20 -23.38
N ASN A 470 0.24 -28.44 -22.77
CA ASN A 470 -0.03 -27.08 -23.24
C ASN A 470 1.26 -26.24 -23.22
N SER A 471 1.48 -25.42 -24.25
CA SER A 471 2.68 -24.59 -24.37
C SER A 471 2.84 -23.53 -23.27
N THR A 472 1.76 -23.16 -22.57
CA THR A 472 1.83 -22.28 -21.40
C THR A 472 2.13 -23.01 -20.09
N ASN A 473 2.11 -24.35 -20.10
CA ASN A 473 2.36 -25.17 -18.92
C ASN A 473 3.84 -25.54 -18.76
N TYR A 474 4.70 -25.06 -19.66
CA TYR A 474 6.14 -25.20 -19.52
C TYR A 474 6.87 -23.99 -20.10
N PHE A 475 7.96 -23.60 -19.47
CA PHE A 475 8.75 -22.45 -19.87
C PHE A 475 10.21 -22.61 -19.43
N VAL A 476 11.12 -21.88 -20.08
CA VAL A 476 12.55 -21.99 -19.81
C VAL A 476 13.03 -20.75 -19.06
N VAL A 477 13.64 -20.95 -17.89
CA VAL A 477 14.24 -19.89 -17.07
C VAL A 477 15.64 -20.34 -16.65
N ASN A 478 16.64 -19.51 -16.92
CA ASN A 478 18.03 -19.76 -16.54
C ASN A 478 18.56 -21.15 -16.95
N GLY A 479 18.23 -21.60 -18.17
CA GLY A 479 18.66 -22.90 -18.71
C GLY A 479 17.95 -24.12 -18.11
N ARG A 480 16.92 -23.91 -17.28
CA ARG A 480 16.07 -24.97 -16.74
C ARG A 480 14.69 -24.89 -17.39
N LEU A 481 14.18 -26.05 -17.78
CA LEU A 481 12.79 -26.24 -18.15
C LEU A 481 11.97 -26.37 -16.88
N VAL A 482 11.01 -25.47 -16.69
CA VAL A 482 10.01 -25.53 -15.62
C VAL A 482 8.72 -26.08 -16.22
N VAL A 483 8.08 -27.02 -15.53
CA VAL A 483 6.85 -27.68 -15.98
C VAL A 483 5.82 -27.66 -14.87
N TYR A 484 4.63 -27.16 -15.20
CA TYR A 484 3.42 -27.21 -14.39
C TYR A 484 2.43 -28.20 -15.02
N ASP A 485 1.82 -29.08 -14.22
CA ASP A 485 0.80 -30.01 -14.72
C ASP A 485 -0.09 -30.52 -13.58
N ASP A 486 -1.27 -31.02 -13.96
CA ASP A 486 -2.19 -31.78 -13.10
C ASP A 486 -2.08 -33.27 -13.48
N PRO A 487 -1.82 -34.17 -12.52
CA PRO A 487 -0.60 -34.96 -12.48
C PRO A 487 -0.51 -36.04 -13.56
N SER A 488 0.72 -36.26 -14.03
CA SER A 488 1.15 -37.47 -14.77
C SER A 488 2.49 -37.93 -14.21
N ASN A 489 2.78 -39.24 -14.29
CA ASN A 489 4.01 -39.78 -13.68
C ASN A 489 5.23 -39.70 -14.61
N VAL A 490 5.01 -39.55 -15.92
CA VAL A 490 6.08 -39.59 -16.93
C VAL A 490 5.90 -38.47 -17.94
N TYR A 491 6.97 -37.72 -18.14
CA TYR A 491 7.07 -36.63 -19.11
C TYR A 491 8.25 -36.85 -20.05
N TYR A 492 8.16 -36.27 -21.24
CA TYR A 492 9.26 -36.21 -22.21
C TYR A 492 9.49 -34.75 -22.62
N ALA A 493 10.69 -34.24 -22.41
CA ALA A 493 11.16 -32.99 -23.01
C ALA A 493 11.87 -33.33 -24.32
N VAL A 494 11.24 -33.04 -25.46
CA VAL A 494 11.71 -33.44 -26.79
C VAL A 494 12.30 -32.23 -27.53
N TYR A 495 13.49 -32.41 -28.09
CA TYR A 495 14.27 -31.35 -28.71
C TYR A 495 14.18 -31.37 -30.24
N GLY A 496 14.28 -30.19 -30.86
CA GLY A 496 14.34 -30.06 -32.33
C GLY A 496 12.99 -30.22 -33.02
N VAL A 497 11.88 -30.15 -32.26
CA VAL A 497 10.52 -30.15 -32.79
C VAL A 497 10.02 -28.71 -32.81
N SER A 498 9.71 -28.18 -33.98
CA SER A 498 9.00 -26.91 -34.14
C SER A 498 7.50 -27.16 -34.08
N SER A 499 6.77 -26.42 -33.25
CA SER A 499 5.32 -26.41 -33.35
C SER A 499 4.93 -25.82 -34.70
N SER A 500 4.13 -26.53 -35.49
CA SER A 500 3.33 -25.89 -36.51
C SER A 500 2.28 -25.08 -35.78
N SER A 501 2.53 -23.79 -35.56
CA SER A 501 1.45 -22.85 -35.28
C SER A 501 0.46 -22.99 -36.42
N THR A 502 -0.75 -23.47 -36.14
CA THR A 502 -1.85 -23.38 -37.07
C THR A 502 -2.17 -21.90 -37.23
N SER A 503 -1.49 -21.25 -38.17
CA SER A 503 -1.82 -19.93 -38.65
C SER A 503 -3.21 -20.05 -39.28
N SER A 504 -4.24 -19.59 -38.58
CA SER A 504 -5.49 -19.25 -39.23
C SER A 504 -5.16 -18.19 -40.27
N SER A 505 -5.17 -18.60 -41.54
CA SER A 505 -5.12 -17.72 -42.68
C SER A 505 -6.38 -16.84 -42.68
N THR A 506 -6.30 -15.64 -42.11
CA THR A 506 -7.22 -14.56 -42.42
C THR A 506 -6.50 -13.61 -43.39
N THR A 507 -6.85 -13.74 -44.66
CA THR A 507 -6.60 -12.74 -45.70
C THR A 507 -7.19 -11.40 -45.30
N SER A 508 -6.38 -10.37 -45.02
CA SER A 508 -6.72 -8.97 -45.35
C SER A 508 -5.52 -8.01 -45.29
N SER A 509 -5.31 -7.33 -46.42
CA SER A 509 -4.78 -5.96 -46.62
C SER A 509 -3.45 -5.51 -46.00
N THR A 510 -2.52 -5.24 -46.90
CA THR A 510 -1.31 -4.41 -46.79
C THR A 510 -1.58 -2.96 -46.38
N THR A 511 -0.90 -2.46 -45.34
CA THR A 511 -0.38 -1.07 -45.22
C THR A 511 0.82 -1.06 -44.26
N PRO A 512 1.92 -0.31 -44.53
CA PRO A 512 3.16 -0.39 -43.76
C PRO A 512 3.23 0.67 -42.64
N PRO A 513 3.80 0.36 -41.45
CA PRO A 513 4.21 1.39 -40.51
C PRO A 513 5.72 1.69 -40.60
N SER A 514 5.99 2.98 -40.38
CA SER A 514 7.26 3.69 -40.38
C SER A 514 8.25 3.27 -39.30
N SER A 515 9.52 3.52 -39.60
CA SER A 515 10.75 3.34 -38.82
C SER A 515 10.83 4.08 -37.47
N GLY A 516 11.30 3.36 -36.44
CA GLY A 516 12.53 3.70 -35.68
C GLY A 516 12.44 4.64 -34.46
N ALA A 517 12.69 4.06 -33.26
CA ALA A 517 13.55 4.66 -32.23
C ALA A 517 14.03 3.59 -31.24
N SER A 518 15.36 3.44 -31.14
CA SER A 518 16.12 2.54 -30.28
C SER A 518 16.23 3.06 -28.84
N SER A 519 16.02 2.20 -27.83
CA SER A 519 16.44 2.45 -26.45
C SER A 519 17.38 1.35 -25.96
N THR A 520 18.55 1.80 -25.53
CA THR A 520 19.74 1.05 -25.14
C THR A 520 19.52 0.35 -23.80
N SER A 521 19.80 -0.95 -23.73
CA SER A 521 19.70 -1.77 -22.51
C SER A 521 20.87 -1.49 -21.55
N THR A 522 20.53 -1.11 -20.31
CA THR A 522 21.44 -0.84 -19.17
C THR A 522 21.98 -2.09 -18.48
N SER A 523 21.94 -3.25 -19.13
CA SER A 523 22.27 -4.54 -18.52
C SER A 523 23.76 -4.71 -18.14
N SER A 524 24.66 -3.88 -18.66
CA SER A 524 26.11 -4.11 -18.54
C SER A 524 26.73 -3.69 -17.21
N VAL A 525 26.12 -2.77 -16.45
CA VAL A 525 26.74 -2.21 -15.23
C VAL A 525 26.57 -3.15 -14.01
N VAL A 526 25.46 -3.90 -13.96
CA VAL A 526 25.15 -4.81 -12.84
C VAL A 526 26.04 -6.05 -12.86
N TYR A 527 26.34 -6.61 -14.05
CA TYR A 527 27.24 -7.76 -14.16
C TYR A 527 28.70 -7.42 -13.86
N ILE A 528 29.14 -6.19 -14.14
CA ILE A 528 30.48 -5.70 -13.78
C ILE A 528 30.60 -5.56 -12.25
N GLY A 529 29.56 -5.04 -11.58
CA GLY A 529 29.54 -4.92 -10.11
C GLY A 529 29.63 -6.27 -9.38
N ILE A 530 28.87 -7.26 -9.84
CA ILE A 530 28.90 -8.62 -9.25
C ILE A 530 30.27 -9.30 -9.48
N GLY A 531 30.87 -9.11 -10.66
CA GLY A 531 32.20 -9.65 -10.97
C GLY A 531 33.29 -9.14 -10.04
N ILE A 532 33.29 -7.84 -9.71
CA ILE A 532 34.30 -7.22 -8.83
C ILE A 532 34.20 -7.76 -7.40
N VAL A 533 32.99 -7.91 -6.86
CA VAL A 533 32.77 -8.43 -5.50
C VAL A 533 33.28 -9.86 -5.36
N ILE A 534 33.05 -10.72 -6.36
CA ILE A 534 33.53 -12.11 -6.35
C ILE A 534 35.07 -12.16 -6.36
N VAL A 535 35.72 -11.32 -7.18
CA VAL A 535 37.19 -11.27 -7.25
C VAL A 535 37.79 -10.81 -5.92
N VAL A 536 37.19 -9.83 -5.24
CA VAL A 536 37.66 -9.34 -3.93
C VAL A 536 37.51 -10.42 -2.85
N ILE A 537 36.39 -11.16 -2.84
CA ILE A 537 36.17 -12.25 -1.88
C ILE A 537 37.17 -13.39 -2.10
N VAL A 538 37.43 -13.76 -3.36
CA VAL A 538 38.42 -14.80 -3.70
C VAL A 538 39.84 -14.34 -3.31
N ALA A 539 40.20 -13.08 -3.55
CA ALA A 539 41.49 -12.54 -3.14
C ALA A 539 41.68 -12.53 -1.61
N LEU A 540 40.64 -12.14 -0.86
CA LEU A 540 40.64 -12.20 0.61
C LEU A 540 40.75 -13.64 1.13
N ALA A 541 40.05 -14.59 0.52
CA ALA A 541 40.13 -16.00 0.88
C ALA A 541 41.53 -16.57 0.65
N ILE A 542 42.16 -16.25 -0.49
CA ILE A 542 43.54 -16.66 -0.80
C ILE A 542 44.53 -16.02 0.17
N PHE A 543 44.35 -14.73 0.49
CA PHE A 543 45.22 -14.02 1.44
C PHE A 543 45.14 -14.61 2.85
N LEU A 544 43.95 -14.98 3.31
CA LEU A 544 43.74 -15.61 4.62
C LEU A 544 44.26 -17.05 4.67
N LEU A 545 44.17 -17.79 3.57
CA LEU A 545 44.73 -19.15 3.45
C LEU A 545 46.27 -19.16 3.41
N ARG A 546 46.90 -18.08 2.95
CA ARG A 546 48.37 -17.95 2.91
C ARG A 546 49.00 -17.59 4.27
N LYS A 547 48.20 -17.21 5.25
CA LYS A 547 48.65 -16.72 6.57
C LYS A 547 48.53 -17.76 7.70
N ARG A 548 48.34 -19.05 7.36
CA ARG A 548 48.35 -20.19 8.30
C ARG A 548 49.45 -21.17 7.99
#